data_AF-A0AAU3NSC4-F1
#
_entry.id   AF-A0AAU3NSC4-F1
#
_cell.length_a   1.000
_cell.length_b   1.000
_cell.length_c   1.000
_cell.angle_alpha   90.00
_cell.angle_beta   90.00
_cell.angle_gamma   90.00
#
_symmetry.space_group_name_H-M   'P 1'
#
loop_
_entity.id
_entity.type
_entity.pdbx_description
1 polymer ?
#
loop_
_entity_poly.entity_id
_entity_poly.type
_entity_poly.pdbx_seq_one_letter_code
_entity_poly.pdbx_strand_id
1 'polypeptide(L)'
;MRIRFGRRTGKLAIVGTLTVAALSLATGGAFAATPPTGAEACPSGNVCLYFNSPQYGWGAWEDWSPGQSLSLSDFKFAHWGNGSGYGQTVYDKAASIVNNTGHTVVVESDLGHDDYYVAGYAGSLASFTYNHDALLYC
;
A
#
# COMPACT_ATOMS: atom_id res chain seq x y z
N MET A 1 -40.98 -20.82 39.41
CA MET A 1 -40.80 -20.96 37.94
C MET A 1 -40.92 -19.59 37.29
N ARG A 2 -40.12 -19.28 36.25
CA ARG A 2 -39.85 -17.97 35.55
C ARG A 2 -38.61 -17.24 36.12
N ILE A 3 -37.37 -17.52 35.69
CA ILE A 3 -36.61 -17.24 34.44
C ILE A 3 -36.21 -15.76 34.22
N ARG A 4 -34.91 -15.51 34.48
CA ARG A 4 -33.85 -14.69 33.82
C ARG A 4 -34.16 -13.26 33.33
N PHE A 5 -33.20 -12.34 33.52
CA PHE A 5 -32.34 -11.80 32.43
C PHE A 5 -31.20 -10.95 33.01
N GLY A 6 -29.97 -11.22 32.56
CA GLY A 6 -28.75 -10.54 32.99
C GLY A 6 -28.52 -9.21 32.29
N ARG A 7 -27.79 -8.30 32.94
CA ARG A 7 -27.20 -7.12 32.30
C ARG A 7 -25.72 -7.38 32.05
N ARG A 8 -25.38 -7.66 30.78
CA ARG A 8 -24.02 -7.57 30.27
C ARG A 8 -23.72 -6.09 30.04
N THR A 9 -22.77 -5.56 30.80
CA THR A 9 -22.26 -4.20 30.61
C THR A 9 -21.28 -4.21 29.44
N GLY A 10 -21.78 -4.00 28.23
CA GLY A 10 -20.94 -3.78 27.05
C GLY A 10 -20.31 -2.39 27.13
N LYS A 11 -18.99 -2.32 27.25
CA LYS A 11 -18.24 -1.07 27.03
C LYS A 11 -18.02 -0.94 25.51
N LEU A 12 -18.67 0.05 24.90
CA LEU A 12 -18.30 0.54 23.57
C LEU A 12 -16.88 1.09 23.65
N ALA A 13 -15.96 0.51 22.87
CA ALA A 13 -14.71 1.16 22.53
C ALA A 13 -14.90 1.82 21.16
N ILE A 14 -15.22 3.11 21.19
CA ILE A 14 -15.08 4.00 20.03
C ILE A 14 -13.59 4.31 19.96
N VAL A 15 -12.87 3.70 19.00
CA VAL A 15 -11.52 4.14 18.64
C VAL A 15 -11.65 4.92 17.35
N GLY A 16 -11.30 6.21 17.46
CA GLY A 16 -11.60 7.26 16.51
C GLY A 16 -10.95 7.10 15.13
N THR A 17 -11.70 7.57 14.15
CA THR A 17 -11.30 7.80 12.76
C THR A 17 -10.27 8.92 12.65
N LEU A 18 -9.12 8.63 12.06
CA LEU A 18 -8.22 9.63 11.47
C LEU A 18 -8.30 9.49 9.95
N THR A 19 -9.29 10.14 9.34
CA THR A 19 -9.32 10.33 7.88
C THR A 19 -8.49 11.56 7.54
N VAL A 20 -7.21 11.36 7.19
CA VAL A 20 -6.41 12.40 6.55
C VAL A 20 -6.86 12.48 5.09
N ALA A 21 -7.73 13.46 4.81
CA ALA A 21 -8.07 13.82 3.43
C ALA A 21 -6.93 14.68 2.87
N ALA A 22 -6.01 14.06 2.14
CA ALA A 22 -5.06 14.79 1.29
C ALA A 22 -5.69 14.97 -0.10
N LEU A 23 -6.18 16.18 -0.40
CA LEU A 23 -6.37 16.63 -1.77
C LEU A 23 -5.02 17.15 -2.28
N SER A 24 -4.47 16.54 -3.35
CA SER A 24 -3.95 17.24 -4.54
C SER A 24 -3.22 16.30 -5.53
N LEU A 25 -3.73 16.31 -6.77
CA LEU A 25 -3.07 16.07 -8.06
C LEU A 25 -2.25 14.78 -8.26
N ALA A 26 -2.94 13.65 -8.39
CA ALA A 26 -2.47 12.58 -9.26
C ALA A 26 -2.81 12.95 -10.71
N THR A 27 -1.83 13.40 -11.49
CA THR A 27 -1.97 13.57 -12.94
C THR A 27 -1.85 12.20 -13.61
N GLY A 28 -2.88 11.38 -13.51
CA GLY A 28 -2.99 10.13 -14.27
C GLY A 28 -3.63 8.99 -13.49
N GLY A 29 -4.92 8.74 -13.73
CA GLY A 29 -5.63 7.47 -13.51
C GLY A 29 -5.62 6.78 -12.14
N ALA A 30 -4.86 7.25 -11.15
CA ALA A 30 -4.59 6.55 -9.92
C ALA A 30 -5.75 6.73 -8.94
N PHE A 31 -6.34 5.63 -8.49
CA PHE A 31 -7.41 5.66 -7.50
C PHE A 31 -6.78 5.77 -6.10
N ALA A 32 -7.25 6.73 -5.30
CA ALA A 32 -6.95 6.76 -3.88
C ALA A 32 -7.80 5.71 -3.16
N ALA A 33 -7.18 4.88 -2.34
CA ALA A 33 -7.82 3.84 -1.55
C ALA A 33 -7.54 4.03 -0.06
N THR A 34 -8.41 3.49 0.79
CA THR A 34 -8.09 3.36 2.22
C THR A 34 -6.88 2.44 2.36
N PRO A 35 -5.81 2.85 3.07
CA PRO A 35 -4.64 2.00 3.28
C PRO A 35 -5.00 0.61 3.84
N PRO A 36 -4.24 -0.43 3.49
CA PRO A 36 -4.47 -1.77 4.00
C PRO A 36 -4.27 -1.82 5.52
N THR A 37 -4.95 -2.77 6.16
CA THR A 37 -4.83 -3.03 7.61
C THR A 37 -4.56 -4.52 7.86
N GLY A 38 -4.14 -4.87 9.08
CA GLY A 38 -3.88 -6.26 9.44
C GLY A 38 -2.67 -6.83 8.70
N ALA A 39 -2.83 -7.98 8.03
CA ALA A 39 -1.74 -8.72 7.39
C ALA A 39 -1.14 -8.00 6.15
N GLU A 40 -1.90 -7.09 5.54
CA GLU A 40 -1.48 -6.28 4.39
C GLU A 40 -0.94 -4.90 4.81
N ALA A 41 -0.92 -4.58 6.11
CA ALA A 41 -0.61 -3.25 6.59
C ALA A 41 0.85 -2.85 6.29
N CYS A 42 1.02 -1.75 5.55
CA CYS A 42 2.33 -1.15 5.35
C CYS A 42 2.86 -0.57 6.66
N PRO A 43 4.09 -0.92 7.10
CA PRO A 43 4.69 -0.37 8.31
C PRO A 43 4.79 1.17 8.27
N SER A 44 4.73 1.79 9.45
CA SER A 44 4.95 3.24 9.55
C SER A 44 6.39 3.59 9.20
N GLY A 45 6.60 4.65 8.42
CA GLY A 45 7.92 5.10 8.01
C GLY A 45 8.46 4.43 6.74
N ASN A 46 7.75 3.44 6.20
CA ASN A 46 8.16 2.70 5.00
C ASN A 46 7.25 3.01 3.81
N VAL A 47 7.74 2.69 2.62
CA VAL A 47 6.95 2.60 1.40
C VAL A 47 6.76 1.13 1.05
N CYS A 48 5.55 0.77 0.62
CA CYS A 48 5.20 -0.60 0.29
C CYS A 48 4.63 -0.67 -1.12
N LEU A 49 5.11 -1.64 -1.90
CA LEU A 49 4.54 -2.02 -3.19
C LEU A 49 3.76 -3.32 -3.05
N TYR A 50 2.63 -3.38 -3.76
CA TYR A 50 1.64 -4.43 -3.62
C TYR A 50 1.31 -5.04 -4.97
N PHE A 51 1.10 -6.36 -4.97
CA PHE A 51 0.86 -7.13 -6.19
C PHE A 51 -0.49 -6.81 -6.86
N ASN A 52 -1.52 -6.43 -6.10
CA ASN A 52 -2.85 -6.18 -6.64
C ASN A 52 -3.25 -4.69 -6.55
N SER A 53 -4.22 -4.33 -7.37
CA SER A 53 -4.99 -3.09 -7.23
C SER A 53 -5.94 -3.16 -6.03
N PRO A 54 -6.02 -2.13 -5.16
CA PRO A 54 -6.85 -2.13 -3.96
C PRO A 54 -8.33 -2.52 -4.10
N GLN A 55 -8.95 -2.35 -5.27
CA GLN A 55 -10.34 -2.80 -5.50
C GLN A 55 -10.48 -4.32 -5.51
N TYR A 56 -9.38 -5.06 -5.67
CA TYR A 56 -9.34 -6.52 -5.66
C TYR A 56 -8.66 -7.07 -4.41
N GLY A 57 -8.45 -6.23 -3.38
CA GLY A 57 -7.53 -6.51 -2.27
C GLY A 57 -6.10 -6.13 -2.63
N TRP A 58 -5.24 -5.92 -1.64
CA TRP A 58 -3.90 -5.36 -1.87
C TRP A 58 -2.91 -6.43 -2.34
N GLY A 59 -3.06 -7.68 -1.89
CA GLY A 59 -2.15 -8.75 -2.30
C GLY A 59 -0.89 -8.80 -1.43
N ALA A 60 -0.01 -9.75 -1.74
CA ALA A 60 1.31 -9.80 -1.14
C ALA A 60 2.08 -8.50 -1.46
N TRP A 61 3.02 -8.16 -0.59
CA TRP A 61 3.72 -6.88 -0.64
C TRP A 61 5.17 -7.02 -0.25
N GLU A 62 5.92 -5.95 -0.51
CA GLU A 62 7.29 -5.74 -0.06
C GLU A 62 7.44 -4.29 0.38
N ASP A 63 8.33 -4.04 1.33
CA ASP A 63 8.54 -2.71 1.88
C ASP A 63 9.99 -2.30 2.06
N TRP A 64 10.18 -0.98 2.02
CA TRP A 64 11.50 -0.37 2.13
C TRP A 64 11.45 0.92 2.94
N SER A 65 12.54 1.17 3.65
CA SER A 65 12.77 2.48 4.28
C SER A 65 13.27 3.50 3.25
N PRO A 66 12.99 4.79 3.45
CA PRO A 66 13.38 5.82 2.50
C PRO A 66 14.89 6.09 2.46
N GLY A 67 15.34 6.85 1.45
CA GLY A 67 16.71 7.32 1.27
C GLY A 67 17.62 6.38 0.47
N GLN A 68 17.05 5.48 -0.33
CA GLN A 68 17.77 4.52 -1.17
C GLN A 68 17.22 4.57 -2.60
N SER A 69 18.04 4.13 -3.56
CA SER A 69 17.60 3.80 -4.90
C SER A 69 17.69 2.28 -5.08
N LEU A 70 16.57 1.66 -5.42
CA LEU A 70 16.37 0.22 -5.40
C LEU A 70 15.99 -0.27 -6.79
N SER A 71 16.61 -1.36 -7.23
CA SER A 71 16.11 -2.12 -8.37
C SER A 71 15.05 -3.11 -7.90
N LEU A 72 13.82 -2.98 -8.38
CA LEU A 72 12.72 -3.87 -7.99
C LEU A 72 12.88 -5.30 -8.52
N SER A 73 13.87 -5.54 -9.38
CA SER A 73 14.25 -6.87 -9.86
C SER A 73 14.96 -7.73 -8.79
N ASP A 74 15.56 -7.09 -7.80
CA ASP A 74 16.27 -7.74 -6.69
C ASP A 74 15.33 -8.23 -5.57
N PHE A 75 14.06 -7.82 -5.60
CA PHE A 75 13.11 -8.05 -4.52
C PHE A 75 11.93 -8.92 -4.96
N LYS A 76 11.29 -9.53 -3.96
CA LYS A 76 10.09 -10.34 -4.14
C LYS A 76 9.01 -9.84 -3.21
N PHE A 77 7.74 -10.04 -3.54
CA PHE A 77 6.68 -9.84 -2.56
C PHE A 77 6.81 -10.88 -1.43
N ALA A 78 7.46 -10.50 -0.34
CA ALA A 78 7.85 -11.37 0.75
C ALA A 78 6.93 -11.27 1.98
N HIS A 79 5.95 -10.37 1.94
CA HIS A 79 4.99 -10.17 3.02
C HIS A 79 3.61 -10.73 2.66
N TRP A 80 2.93 -11.23 3.70
CA TRP A 80 1.66 -11.96 3.61
C TRP A 80 1.74 -13.22 2.72
N GLY A 81 2.27 -14.32 3.28
CA GLY A 81 2.48 -15.61 2.61
C GLY A 81 1.28 -16.27 1.92
N ASN A 82 0.06 -15.86 2.29
CA ASN A 82 -1.18 -16.34 1.67
C ASN A 82 -1.75 -15.36 0.64
N GLY A 83 -1.08 -14.23 0.41
CA GLY A 83 -1.49 -13.20 -0.52
C GLY A 83 -1.18 -13.55 -1.97
N SER A 84 -2.02 -13.05 -2.88
CA SER A 84 -1.74 -13.11 -4.32
C SER A 84 -0.40 -12.45 -4.61
N GLY A 85 0.42 -13.10 -5.43
CA GLY A 85 1.74 -12.57 -5.80
C GLY A 85 2.89 -12.91 -4.86
N TYR A 86 2.63 -13.60 -3.74
CA TYR A 86 3.70 -13.98 -2.81
C TYR A 86 4.81 -14.76 -3.52
N GLY A 87 6.06 -14.34 -3.30
CA GLY A 87 7.26 -14.92 -3.92
C GLY A 87 7.52 -14.53 -5.38
N GLN A 88 6.60 -13.79 -6.02
CA GLN A 88 6.86 -13.17 -7.32
C GLN A 88 7.86 -12.02 -7.16
N THR A 89 8.69 -11.80 -8.17
CA THR A 89 9.55 -10.62 -8.24
C THR A 89 8.69 -9.36 -8.35
N VAL A 90 9.13 -8.27 -7.72
CA VAL A 90 8.35 -7.00 -7.69
C VAL A 90 8.32 -6.34 -9.08
N TYR A 91 9.48 -6.30 -9.75
CA TYR A 91 9.63 -5.77 -11.11
C TYR A 91 8.52 -6.20 -12.08
N ASP A 92 7.90 -5.22 -12.76
CA ASP A 92 6.77 -5.37 -13.71
C ASP A 92 5.53 -6.06 -13.12
N LYS A 93 5.31 -5.99 -11.81
CA LYS A 93 4.26 -6.76 -11.13
C LYS A 93 3.56 -5.98 -10.02
N ALA A 94 4.06 -4.82 -9.60
CA ALA A 94 3.34 -4.01 -8.63
C ALA A 94 2.16 -3.31 -9.30
N ALA A 95 1.03 -3.32 -8.61
CA ALA A 95 -0.21 -2.69 -9.07
C ALA A 95 -0.61 -1.50 -8.18
N SER A 96 -0.13 -1.47 -6.94
CA SER A 96 -0.42 -0.40 -5.99
C SER A 96 0.70 -0.11 -5.03
N ILE A 97 0.61 1.05 -4.41
CA ILE A 97 1.61 1.62 -3.52
C ILE A 97 0.95 2.24 -2.29
N VAL A 98 1.61 2.08 -1.15
CA VAL A 98 1.35 2.85 0.07
C VAL A 98 2.62 3.54 0.48
N ASN A 99 2.58 4.86 0.55
CA ASN A 99 3.68 5.68 1.02
C ASN A 99 3.40 6.16 2.44
N ASN A 100 3.83 5.38 3.43
CA ASN A 100 3.80 5.77 4.84
C ASN A 100 5.09 6.49 5.28
N THR A 101 5.92 6.92 4.32
CA THR A 101 7.09 7.74 4.59
C THR A 101 6.69 9.22 4.78
N GLY A 102 7.62 10.03 5.28
CA GLY A 102 7.49 11.49 5.31
C GLY A 102 7.95 12.19 4.03
N HIS A 103 8.22 11.45 2.95
CA HIS A 103 8.83 11.94 1.71
C HIS A 103 7.97 11.61 0.50
N THR A 104 8.20 12.29 -0.62
CA THR A 104 7.67 11.85 -1.93
C THR A 104 8.51 10.68 -2.42
N VAL A 105 7.86 9.57 -2.75
CA VAL A 105 8.52 8.43 -3.38
C VAL A 105 8.31 8.50 -4.89
N VAL A 106 9.35 8.16 -5.63
CA VAL A 106 9.31 8.02 -7.08
C VAL A 106 9.38 6.55 -7.44
N VAL A 107 8.48 6.13 -8.32
CA VAL A 107 8.57 4.83 -9.00
C VAL A 107 8.89 5.13 -10.46
N GLU A 108 9.98 4.57 -10.95
CA GLU A 108 10.33 4.63 -12.37
C GLU A 108 9.85 3.36 -13.05
N SER A 109 9.30 3.51 -14.26
CA SER A 109 8.89 2.37 -15.07
C SER A 109 10.05 1.68 -15.79
N ASP A 110 9.83 0.47 -16.29
CA ASP A 110 10.72 -0.28 -17.19
C ASP A 110 11.07 0.46 -18.50
N LEU A 111 10.30 1.52 -18.81
CA LEU A 111 10.52 2.42 -19.94
C LEU A 111 11.14 3.78 -19.54
N GLY A 112 11.49 3.97 -18.27
CA GLY A 112 12.12 5.19 -17.75
C GLY A 112 11.15 6.34 -17.49
N HIS A 113 9.89 6.05 -17.18
CA HIS A 113 8.91 7.07 -16.79
C HIS A 113 8.76 7.15 -15.27
N ASP A 114 8.86 8.36 -14.72
CA ASP A 114 8.72 8.60 -13.29
C ASP A 114 7.29 8.99 -12.89
N ASP A 115 6.72 8.24 -11.95
CA ASP A 115 5.51 8.60 -11.23
C ASP A 115 5.80 8.96 -9.77
N TYR A 116 5.13 9.99 -9.27
CA TYR A 116 5.41 10.62 -7.97
C TYR A 116 4.28 10.36 -6.97
N TYR A 117 4.63 9.81 -5.81
CA TYR A 117 3.70 9.45 -4.76
C TYR A 117 4.02 10.22 -3.49
N VAL A 118 3.20 11.23 -3.17
CA VAL A 118 3.37 12.05 -1.97
C VAL A 118 3.22 11.24 -0.68
N ALA A 119 3.78 11.76 0.41
CA ALA A 119 3.60 11.19 1.74
C ALA A 119 2.12 11.00 2.09
N GLY A 120 1.77 9.82 2.63
CA GLY A 120 0.40 9.42 2.95
C GLY A 120 -0.42 8.92 1.76
N TYR A 121 0.17 8.84 0.56
CA TYR A 121 -0.51 8.26 -0.59
C TYR A 121 -0.78 6.77 -0.36
N ALA A 122 -1.99 6.32 -0.69
CA ALA A 122 -2.35 4.92 -0.75
C ALA A 122 -3.30 4.70 -1.92
N GLY A 123 -2.91 3.86 -2.87
CA GLY A 123 -3.67 3.73 -4.10
C GLY A 123 -2.91 2.98 -5.18
N SER A 124 -3.49 2.92 -6.37
CA SER A 124 -2.80 2.28 -7.50
C SER A 124 -1.56 3.03 -7.94
N LEU A 125 -0.62 2.28 -8.52
CA LEU A 125 0.37 2.88 -9.39
C LEU A 125 -0.31 3.54 -10.61
N ALA A 126 0.32 4.56 -11.15
CA ALA A 126 -0.23 5.29 -12.29
C ALA A 126 0.03 4.49 -13.57
N SER A 127 -0.61 4.87 -14.68
CA SER A 127 -0.67 4.02 -15.87
C SER A 127 0.68 3.63 -16.46
N PHE A 128 1.74 4.40 -16.23
CA PHE A 128 3.07 4.10 -16.74
C PHE A 128 3.88 3.16 -15.84
N THR A 129 3.61 3.12 -14.54
CA THR A 129 4.31 2.28 -13.56
C THR A 129 3.49 1.08 -13.11
N TYR A 130 2.19 1.06 -13.39
CA TYR A 130 1.30 -0.07 -13.10
C TYR A 130 1.72 -1.32 -13.87
N ASN A 131 2.20 -2.35 -13.15
CA ASN A 131 2.79 -3.57 -13.70
C ASN A 131 3.97 -3.32 -14.67
N HIS A 132 4.60 -2.17 -14.53
CA HIS A 132 5.73 -1.72 -15.33
C HIS A 132 6.79 -1.11 -14.41
N ASP A 133 6.74 -1.38 -13.11
CA ASP A 133 7.62 -0.81 -12.11
C ASP A 133 9.02 -1.42 -12.17
N ALA A 134 10.05 -0.57 -12.21
CA ALA A 134 11.43 -1.01 -12.37
C ALA A 134 12.34 -0.54 -11.22
N LEU A 135 12.27 0.75 -10.88
CA LEU A 135 13.06 1.35 -9.80
C LEU A 135 12.15 2.01 -8.77
N LEU A 136 12.62 2.04 -7.54
CA LEU A 136 12.02 2.84 -6.47
C LEU A 136 13.10 3.70 -5.82
N TYR A 137 12.83 4.99 -5.66
CA TYR A 137 13.75 5.91 -4.99
C TYR A 137 13.03 7.10 -4.34
N CYS A 138 13.70 7.74 -3.38
CA CYS A 138 13.19 8.90 -2.63
C CYS A 138 14.33 9.74 -2.05
#